data_AF-A0AAZ3PLB2-F1
#
_entry.id   AF-A0AAZ3PLB2-F1
#
_cell.length_a   1.000
_cell.length_b   1.000
_cell.length_c   1.000
_cell.angle_alpha   90.00
_cell.angle_beta   90.00
_cell.angle_gamma   90.00
#
_symmetry.space_group_name_H-M   'P 1'
#
loop_
_entity.id
_entity.type
_entity.pdbx_description
1 polymer ?
#
loop_
_entity_poly.entity_id
_entity_poly.type
_entity_poly.pdbx_seq_one_letter_code
_entity_poly.pdbx_strand_id
1 'polypeptide(L)'
;TDQSPLLSSRFFSDGRRKVDYVLVFYQRKQISVRGGDRLHRLSAPPHPPHRLSVISNGSSPLSGPVGGVGQGGLGCAAGQRSAGDGEVCVDLAVEVELEADPVEGEMVLIREEFEARLLEAGLEMERDTEVRVYGPSFTRLHVPWQVLSREAEFLKIKVPTKKSYDLKQENGFSASLSEFWRKVNQPFQPNIPQLGHSTTKQLSHCFSRDKLHLFNITSKDTFFDNATRSRIVYEILRRTACTRTSQSMGITTLIAKGVYDSAFPLHDVSSCPSSCTYSICDLLHDEWARYGAFYKYQPVDLIRKYFGEKIGLYFAWLGVYTQLLIPASMVGIIVFCYGCYTVDMDVPSLEMCDKQQNFTMCPLCDGVCDYWHLSTACGTARASHLFDNPATVFFAIFMSLWVATFLEHWKRRQISLNHSWDLTGLEEEEVHTITYHTPQPHRTRGRGGTHHYISHPTASQD
;
A
#
# COMPACT_ATOMS: atom_id res chain seq x y z
N THR A 1 -28.59 26.18 -3.04
CA THR A 1 -28.83 24.79 -2.63
C THR A 1 -28.11 23.91 -3.63
N ASP A 2 -26.79 23.80 -3.47
CA ASP A 2 -25.98 22.96 -4.33
C ASP A 2 -24.87 22.40 -3.43
N GLN A 3 -25.19 21.32 -2.72
CA GLN A 3 -24.20 20.58 -1.97
C GLN A 3 -23.41 19.77 -2.99
N SER A 4 -22.15 20.19 -3.18
CA SER A 4 -21.16 19.60 -4.06
C SER A 4 -21.21 18.06 -4.16
N PRO A 5 -21.04 17.46 -5.35
CA PRO A 5 -21.08 16.00 -5.57
C PRO A 5 -20.04 15.19 -4.78
N LEU A 6 -19.05 15.85 -4.16
CA LEU A 6 -18.03 15.21 -3.32
C LEU A 6 -18.51 14.85 -1.90
N LEU A 7 -19.52 15.55 -1.36
CA LEU A 7 -20.11 15.23 -0.05
C LEU A 7 -20.99 13.97 -0.13
N SER A 8 -21.66 13.78 -1.27
CA SER A 8 -22.50 12.61 -1.55
C SER A 8 -21.74 11.28 -1.62
N SER A 9 -20.42 11.30 -1.79
CA SER A 9 -19.64 10.07 -1.96
C SER A 9 -19.21 9.40 -0.65
N ARG A 10 -19.27 10.11 0.49
CA ARG A 10 -18.69 9.62 1.77
C ARG A 10 -19.70 9.26 2.83
N PHE A 11 -20.91 9.74 2.65
CA PHE A 11 -22.04 9.33 3.45
C PHE A 11 -22.99 8.59 2.54
N PHE A 12 -23.83 7.77 3.15
CA PHE A 12 -24.99 7.20 2.49
C PHE A 12 -25.91 8.33 2.01
N SER A 13 -26.87 8.04 1.15
CA SER A 13 -27.84 9.02 0.64
C SER A 13 -28.61 9.79 1.73
N ASP A 14 -28.65 9.26 2.96
CA ASP A 14 -29.23 9.92 4.13
C ASP A 14 -28.35 11.02 4.76
N GLY A 15 -27.09 11.15 4.33
CA GLY A 15 -26.13 12.12 4.84
C GLY A 15 -25.67 11.89 6.29
N ARG A 16 -26.03 10.77 6.91
CA ARG A 16 -25.73 10.46 8.32
C ARG A 16 -24.74 9.31 8.46
N ARG A 17 -24.93 8.22 7.72
CA ARG A 17 -24.08 7.03 7.84
C ARG A 17 -22.82 7.18 7.01
N LYS A 18 -21.66 7.01 7.63
CA LYS A 18 -20.36 7.10 6.96
C LYS A 18 -20.08 5.83 6.14
N VAL A 19 -19.59 6.00 4.92
CA VAL A 19 -19.10 4.90 4.08
C VAL A 19 -17.72 4.46 4.59
N ASP A 20 -17.61 3.20 4.99
CA ASP A 20 -16.37 2.60 5.50
C ASP A 20 -15.59 1.85 4.42
N TYR A 21 -16.30 1.29 3.44
CA TYR A 21 -15.70 0.47 2.38
C TYR A 21 -16.54 0.52 1.11
N VAL A 22 -15.91 0.31 -0.04
CA VAL A 22 -16.58 0.30 -1.35
C VAL A 22 -16.21 -0.96 -2.11
N LEU A 23 -17.21 -1.64 -2.66
CA LEU A 23 -17.05 -2.75 -3.61
C LEU A 23 -17.38 -2.25 -5.01
N VAL A 24 -16.55 -2.62 -6.00
CA VAL A 24 -16.71 -2.22 -7.39
C VAL A 24 -16.87 -3.47 -8.25
N PHE A 25 -17.83 -3.43 -9.17
CA PHE A 25 -18.01 -4.45 -10.20
C PHE A 25 -18.48 -3.80 -11.49
N TYR A 26 -18.24 -4.45 -12.62
CA TYR A 26 -18.72 -3.96 -13.93
C TYR A 26 -19.96 -4.72 -14.33
N GLN A 27 -21.00 -4.01 -14.75
CA GLN A 27 -22.15 -4.62 -15.41
C GLN A 27 -21.90 -4.65 -16.93
N ARG A 28 -21.91 -5.84 -17.53
CA ARG A 28 -21.92 -6.01 -18.98
C ARG A 28 -23.28 -6.54 -19.42
N LYS A 29 -24.16 -5.68 -19.93
CA LYS A 29 -25.29 -6.14 -20.74
C LYS A 29 -24.84 -6.32 -22.19
N GLN A 30 -24.74 -7.56 -22.68
CA GLN A 30 -24.63 -7.77 -24.13
C GLN A 30 -25.98 -7.53 -24.78
N ILE A 31 -26.03 -6.60 -25.73
CA ILE A 31 -27.16 -6.45 -26.64
C ILE A 31 -26.93 -7.46 -27.77
N SER A 32 -27.57 -8.62 -27.71
CA SER A 32 -27.59 -9.57 -28.83
C SER A 32 -28.67 -9.13 -29.82
N VAL A 33 -28.27 -8.47 -30.91
CA VAL A 33 -29.18 -8.20 -32.04
C VAL A 33 -29.26 -9.46 -32.89
N ARG A 34 -30.33 -10.24 -32.75
CA ARG A 34 -30.62 -11.36 -33.65
C ARG A 34 -31.40 -10.86 -34.87
N GLY A 35 -30.68 -10.49 -35.92
CA GLY A 35 -31.23 -10.18 -37.25
C GLY A 35 -30.62 -11.11 -38.31
N GLY A 36 -31.46 -11.81 -39.06
CA GLY A 36 -31.09 -12.94 -39.92
C GLY A 36 -30.35 -12.61 -41.23
N ASP A 37 -29.53 -13.59 -41.60
CA ASP A 37 -29.16 -14.08 -42.93
C ASP A 37 -28.20 -13.29 -43.87
N ARG A 38 -27.10 -14.00 -44.18
CA ARG A 38 -26.21 -14.01 -45.38
C ARG A 38 -24.91 -13.20 -45.42
N LEU A 39 -23.86 -14.02 -45.63
CA LEU A 39 -22.57 -13.83 -46.34
C LEU A 39 -21.30 -13.48 -45.52
N HIS A 40 -20.56 -14.54 -45.22
CA HIS A 40 -19.10 -14.71 -45.15
C HIS A 40 -18.15 -13.51 -44.89
N ARG A 41 -17.32 -13.77 -43.86
CA ARG A 41 -15.84 -13.69 -43.78
C ARG A 41 -15.19 -12.44 -43.15
N LEU A 42 -14.32 -12.79 -42.19
CA LEU A 42 -13.17 -12.08 -41.63
C LEU A 42 -13.46 -11.10 -40.48
N SER A 43 -13.38 -11.60 -39.25
CA SER A 43 -12.48 -11.05 -38.21
C SER A 43 -12.40 -12.00 -37.02
N ALA A 44 -11.18 -12.36 -36.64
CA ALA A 44 -10.88 -13.11 -35.42
C ALA A 44 -11.28 -12.31 -34.17
N PRO A 45 -11.64 -12.96 -33.05
CA PRO A 45 -11.82 -12.27 -31.78
C PRO A 45 -10.47 -11.74 -31.28
N PRO A 46 -10.38 -10.51 -30.73
CA PRO A 46 -9.16 -10.06 -30.07
C PRO A 46 -9.03 -10.82 -28.74
N HIS A 47 -7.84 -11.38 -28.51
CA HIS A 47 -7.43 -11.96 -27.24
C HIS A 47 -7.69 -10.99 -26.06
N PRO A 48 -8.05 -11.50 -24.86
CA PRO A 48 -8.17 -10.66 -23.68
C PRO A 48 -6.78 -10.09 -23.33
N PRO A 49 -6.65 -8.81 -22.95
CA PRO A 49 -5.41 -8.34 -22.39
C PRO A 49 -5.23 -9.03 -21.04
N HIS A 50 -4.07 -9.67 -20.84
CA HIS A 50 -3.59 -10.08 -19.52
C HIS A 50 -3.69 -8.87 -18.57
N ARG A 51 -4.68 -8.85 -17.69
CA ARG A 51 -4.77 -7.88 -16.60
C ARG A 51 -4.37 -8.55 -15.30
N LEU A 52 -3.18 -8.18 -14.83
CA LEU A 52 -2.79 -8.33 -13.44
C LEU A 52 -3.72 -7.46 -12.59
N SER A 53 -4.43 -8.06 -11.64
CA SER A 53 -5.24 -7.36 -10.65
C SER A 53 -4.30 -6.69 -9.63
N VAL A 54 -4.29 -5.36 -9.65
CA VAL A 54 -3.53 -4.55 -8.69
C VAL A 54 -4.47 -4.22 -7.52
N ILE A 55 -4.11 -4.63 -6.31
CA ILE A 55 -4.65 -4.05 -5.08
C ILE A 55 -4.12 -2.61 -5.03
N SER A 56 -4.90 -1.66 -5.53
CA SER A 56 -4.50 -0.26 -5.63
C SER A 56 -4.80 0.45 -4.32
N ASN A 57 -3.74 0.97 -3.68
CA ASN A 57 -3.87 2.02 -2.67
C ASN A 57 -4.19 3.33 -3.39
N GLY A 58 -5.48 3.58 -3.62
CA GLY A 58 -6.03 4.91 -3.90
C GLY A 58 -5.31 5.73 -4.96
N SER A 59 -5.69 5.57 -6.23
CA SER A 59 -5.56 6.64 -7.22
C SER A 59 -6.58 6.45 -8.34
N SER A 60 -7.51 7.40 -8.44
CA SER A 60 -8.31 7.62 -9.63
C SER A 60 -7.46 8.37 -10.66
N PRO A 61 -7.45 7.97 -11.94
CA PRO A 61 -6.77 8.74 -12.97
C PRO A 61 -7.56 10.03 -13.27
N LEU A 62 -6.92 11.16 -13.03
CA LEU A 62 -7.36 12.49 -13.46
C LEU A 62 -7.24 12.56 -14.99
N SER A 63 -8.36 12.78 -15.68
CA SER A 63 -8.37 13.05 -17.13
C SER A 63 -7.78 14.44 -17.40
N GLY A 64 -6.53 14.48 -17.85
CA GLY A 64 -5.90 15.68 -18.41
C GLY A 64 -6.12 15.80 -19.93
N PRO A 65 -6.18 17.02 -20.50
CA PRO A 65 -6.39 17.24 -21.92
C PRO A 65 -5.06 17.26 -22.69
N VAL A 66 -5.01 16.58 -23.83
CA VAL A 66 -3.97 16.71 -24.87
C VAL A 66 -4.70 16.66 -26.22
N GLY A 67 -4.46 17.51 -27.21
CA GLY A 67 -3.45 18.54 -27.38
C GLY A 67 -3.76 19.41 -28.62
N GLY A 68 -2.87 20.36 -28.90
CA GLY A 68 -2.87 21.10 -30.16
C GLY A 68 -1.94 20.47 -31.21
N VAL A 69 -2.29 20.67 -32.48
CA VAL A 69 -1.47 21.20 -33.60
C VAL A 69 -1.99 20.65 -34.94
N GLY A 70 -2.37 21.58 -35.83
CA GLY A 70 -1.83 21.63 -37.20
C GLY A 70 -2.56 20.92 -38.35
N GLN A 71 -3.17 21.76 -39.20
CA GLN A 71 -3.23 21.69 -40.68
C GLN A 71 -4.02 20.56 -41.38
N GLY A 72 -4.90 21.01 -42.30
CA GLY A 72 -5.40 20.21 -43.41
C GLY A 72 -6.81 20.61 -43.84
N GLY A 73 -6.93 21.68 -44.64
CA GLY A 73 -8.20 22.22 -45.10
C GLY A 73 -8.84 21.43 -46.25
N LEU A 74 -10.17 21.50 -46.30
CA LEU A 74 -11.13 21.33 -47.42
C LEU A 74 -12.50 21.34 -46.71
N GLY A 75 -13.44 22.27 -46.85
CA GLY A 75 -13.82 23.11 -47.98
C GLY A 75 -15.33 22.96 -48.15
N CYS A 76 -16.06 24.08 -48.08
CA CYS A 76 -17.41 24.32 -48.61
C CYS A 76 -18.67 24.10 -47.73
N ALA A 77 -19.22 25.26 -47.35
CA ALA A 77 -20.53 25.78 -47.75
C ALA A 77 -21.75 25.63 -46.81
N ALA A 78 -22.16 26.82 -46.36
CA ALA A 78 -23.42 27.27 -45.79
C ALA A 78 -24.72 26.59 -46.25
N GLY A 79 -25.65 26.48 -45.30
CA GLY A 79 -27.07 26.25 -45.54
C GLY A 79 -27.89 26.56 -44.29
N GLN A 80 -28.33 27.82 -44.19
CA GLN A 80 -29.21 28.31 -43.13
C GLN A 80 -30.66 28.03 -43.50
N ARG A 81 -31.43 27.33 -42.66
CA ARG A 81 -32.90 27.42 -42.62
C ARG A 81 -33.45 26.98 -41.26
N SER A 82 -34.47 27.72 -40.86
CA SER A 82 -35.13 27.74 -39.56
C SER A 82 -36.43 26.94 -39.57
N ALA A 83 -36.86 26.59 -38.35
CA ALA A 83 -38.23 26.31 -37.90
C ALA A 83 -38.84 24.92 -38.15
N GLY A 84 -39.02 24.21 -37.03
CA GLY A 84 -40.28 23.56 -36.65
C GLY A 84 -40.52 22.15 -37.18
N ASP A 85 -40.29 21.14 -36.34
CA ASP A 85 -41.37 20.27 -35.88
C ASP A 85 -40.93 19.46 -34.66
N GLY A 86 -41.86 19.23 -33.74
CA GLY A 86 -41.61 18.39 -32.57
C GLY A 86 -41.54 16.94 -32.98
N GLU A 87 -40.42 16.25 -32.72
CA GLU A 87 -40.36 14.81 -32.84
C GLU A 87 -40.38 14.17 -31.45
N VAL A 88 -41.49 13.49 -31.23
CA VAL A 88 -41.85 12.66 -30.10
C VAL A 88 -40.77 11.59 -29.89
N CYS A 89 -40.13 11.58 -28.71
CA CYS A 89 -39.41 10.39 -28.26
C CYS A 89 -40.44 9.27 -28.07
N VAL A 90 -40.51 8.36 -29.04
CA VAL A 90 -41.22 7.10 -28.87
C VAL A 90 -40.40 6.27 -27.88
N ASP A 91 -40.88 6.19 -26.64
CA ASP A 91 -40.51 5.14 -25.71
C ASP A 91 -40.91 3.80 -26.34
N LEU A 92 -39.99 3.21 -27.11
CA LEU A 92 -40.10 1.83 -27.52
C LEU A 92 -39.70 0.99 -26.30
N ALA A 93 -40.69 0.69 -25.47
CA ALA A 93 -40.62 -0.40 -24.49
C ALA A 93 -40.48 -1.71 -25.27
N VAL A 94 -39.25 -2.02 -25.70
CA VAL A 94 -38.89 -3.36 -26.12
C VAL A 94 -38.65 -4.12 -24.81
N GLU A 95 -39.62 -4.93 -24.42
CA GLU A 95 -39.38 -6.04 -23.50
C GLU A 95 -38.38 -6.97 -24.19
N VAL A 96 -37.09 -6.69 -23.98
CA VAL A 96 -36.01 -7.58 -24.36
C VAL A 96 -35.97 -8.66 -23.27
N GLU A 97 -36.41 -9.87 -23.60
CA GLU A 97 -36.02 -11.05 -22.83
C GLU A 97 -34.48 -11.15 -22.90
N LEU A 98 -33.82 -10.74 -21.81
CA LEU A 98 -32.39 -10.85 -21.65
C LEU A 98 -32.04 -12.34 -21.41
N GLU A 99 -31.56 -13.01 -22.44
CA GLU A 99 -30.69 -14.18 -22.26
C GLU A 99 -29.36 -13.66 -21.69
N ALA A 100 -29.26 -13.60 -20.36
CA ALA A 100 -28.00 -13.32 -19.68
C ALA A 100 -26.98 -14.40 -20.06
N ASP A 101 -25.75 -14.01 -20.42
CA ASP A 101 -24.64 -14.96 -20.55
C ASP A 101 -24.63 -15.85 -19.30
N PRO A 102 -24.66 -17.19 -19.42
CA PRO A 102 -24.72 -18.09 -18.27
C PRO A 102 -23.61 -17.81 -17.24
N VAL A 103 -22.46 -17.32 -17.69
CA VAL A 103 -21.33 -16.92 -16.83
C VAL A 103 -21.65 -15.64 -16.04
N GLU A 104 -22.24 -14.63 -16.68
CA GLU A 104 -22.62 -13.37 -16.02
C GLU A 104 -23.78 -13.61 -15.04
N GLY A 105 -24.75 -14.47 -15.41
CA GLY A 105 -25.83 -14.89 -14.53
C GLY A 105 -25.31 -15.58 -13.26
N GLU A 106 -24.29 -16.43 -13.39
CA GLU A 106 -23.64 -17.05 -12.23
C GLU A 106 -22.93 -16.02 -11.34
N MET A 107 -22.21 -15.05 -11.93
CA MET A 107 -21.56 -13.97 -11.18
C MET A 107 -22.56 -13.10 -10.41
N VAL A 108 -23.72 -12.79 -11.00
CA VAL A 108 -24.79 -12.05 -10.33
C VAL A 108 -25.32 -12.82 -9.12
N LEU A 109 -25.61 -14.12 -9.28
CA LEU A 109 -26.10 -14.96 -8.17
C LEU A 109 -25.07 -15.08 -7.04
N ILE A 110 -23.78 -15.21 -7.37
CA ILE A 110 -22.70 -15.22 -6.36
C ILE A 110 -22.64 -13.87 -5.63
N ARG A 111 -22.82 -12.76 -6.34
CA ARG A 111 -22.82 -11.42 -5.76
C ARG A 111 -24.00 -11.24 -4.80
N GLU A 112 -25.21 -11.61 -5.22
CA GLU A 112 -26.41 -11.54 -4.39
C GLU A 112 -26.30 -12.40 -3.13
N GLU A 113 -25.76 -13.62 -3.25
CA GLU A 113 -25.48 -14.46 -2.08
C GLU A 113 -24.49 -13.77 -1.14
N PHE A 114 -23.37 -13.26 -1.66
CA PHE A 114 -22.36 -12.61 -0.83
C PHE A 114 -22.93 -11.39 -0.11
N GLU A 115 -23.66 -10.53 -0.82
CA GLU A 115 -24.27 -9.32 -0.24
C GLU A 115 -25.34 -9.68 0.81
N ALA A 116 -26.15 -10.72 0.57
CA ALA A 116 -27.11 -11.23 1.57
C ALA A 116 -26.39 -11.68 2.85
N ARG A 117 -25.25 -12.38 2.74
CA ARG A 117 -24.43 -12.77 3.90
C ARG A 117 -23.84 -11.57 4.63
N LEU A 118 -23.47 -10.49 3.93
CA LEU A 118 -23.00 -9.26 4.57
C LEU A 118 -24.11 -8.57 5.36
N LEU A 119 -25.34 -8.57 4.85
CA LEU A 119 -26.52 -8.10 5.57
C LEU A 119 -26.81 -8.99 6.79
N GLU A 120 -26.72 -10.31 6.67
CA GLU A 120 -26.84 -11.26 7.80
C GLU A 120 -25.77 -11.03 8.87
N ALA A 121 -24.54 -10.68 8.47
CA ALA A 121 -23.46 -10.30 9.39
C ALA A 121 -23.73 -8.98 10.12
N GLY A 122 -24.69 -8.18 9.62
CA GLY A 122 -25.18 -6.93 10.20
C GLY A 122 -24.54 -5.68 9.59
N LEU A 123 -23.85 -5.78 8.44
CA LEU A 123 -23.43 -4.60 7.70
C LEU A 123 -24.63 -3.93 7.03
N GLU A 124 -24.53 -2.61 6.87
CA GLU A 124 -25.49 -1.84 6.10
C GLU A 124 -24.89 -1.52 4.73
N MET A 125 -25.73 -1.56 3.70
CA MET A 125 -25.28 -1.50 2.32
C MET A 125 -26.13 -0.52 1.52
N GLU A 126 -25.50 0.19 0.59
CA GLU A 126 -26.17 1.04 -0.37
C GLU A 126 -25.55 0.84 -1.76
N ARG A 127 -26.38 0.54 -2.75
CA ARG A 127 -25.96 0.50 -4.16
C ARG A 127 -26.24 1.84 -4.81
N ASP A 128 -25.38 2.26 -5.74
CA ASP A 128 -25.62 3.46 -6.52
C ASP A 128 -26.91 3.37 -7.33
N THR A 129 -27.74 4.41 -7.23
CA THR A 129 -29.06 4.50 -7.87
C THR A 129 -28.95 4.82 -9.36
N GLU A 130 -27.83 5.39 -9.81
CA GLU A 130 -27.54 5.63 -11.23
C GLU A 130 -27.18 4.31 -11.92
N VAL A 131 -28.19 3.58 -12.38
CA VAL A 131 -28.01 2.38 -13.20
C VAL A 131 -27.47 2.81 -14.57
N ARG A 132 -26.15 2.91 -14.70
CA ARG A 132 -25.50 3.04 -16.00
C ARG A 132 -25.62 1.71 -16.74
N VAL A 133 -26.20 1.72 -17.93
CA VAL A 133 -26.33 0.54 -18.81
C VAL A 133 -24.97 -0.09 -19.11
N TYR A 134 -23.93 0.74 -19.13
CA TYR A 134 -22.53 0.34 -19.20
C TYR A 134 -21.71 1.16 -18.20
N GLY A 135 -20.99 0.50 -17.30
CA GLY A 135 -20.07 1.17 -16.38
C GLY A 135 -19.79 0.41 -15.09
N PRO A 136 -18.88 0.95 -14.26
CA PRO A 136 -18.66 0.45 -12.92
C PRO A 136 -19.90 0.75 -12.06
N SER A 137 -20.36 -0.25 -11.33
CA SER A 137 -21.33 -0.14 -10.25
C SER A 137 -20.60 -0.18 -8.91
N PHE A 138 -21.04 0.67 -7.99
CA PHE A 138 -20.46 0.78 -6.65
C PHE A 138 -21.47 0.33 -5.60
N THR A 139 -21.01 -0.53 -4.70
CA THR A 139 -21.72 -0.90 -3.47
C THR A 139 -20.97 -0.31 -2.29
N ARG A 140 -21.60 0.62 -1.58
CA ARG A 140 -21.08 1.26 -0.37
C ARG A 140 -21.45 0.42 0.84
N LEU A 141 -20.49 0.25 1.75
CA LEU A 141 -20.66 -0.49 3.00
C LEU A 141 -20.50 0.45 4.20
N HIS A 142 -21.38 0.29 5.17
CA HIS A 142 -21.31 0.92 6.48
C HIS A 142 -21.33 -0.14 7.57
N VAL A 143 -20.44 -0.02 8.56
CA VAL A 143 -20.46 -0.87 9.74
C VAL A 143 -21.11 -0.13 10.92
N PRO A 144 -22.29 -0.57 11.39
CA PRO A 144 -22.96 0.04 12.53
C PRO A 144 -22.25 -0.32 13.84
N TRP A 145 -22.42 0.53 14.87
CA TRP A 145 -21.75 0.38 16.16
C TRP A 145 -21.89 -1.02 16.80
N GLN A 146 -23.04 -1.67 16.63
CA GLN A 146 -23.27 -3.00 17.22
C GLN A 146 -22.34 -4.06 16.63
N VAL A 147 -22.22 -4.09 15.30
CA VAL A 147 -21.28 -4.99 14.61
C VAL A 147 -19.85 -4.56 14.92
N LEU A 148 -19.57 -3.28 14.83
CA LEU A 148 -18.23 -2.74 15.07
C LEU A 148 -17.71 -3.11 16.46
N SER A 149 -18.52 -2.91 17.51
CA SER A 149 -18.15 -3.28 18.88
C SER A 149 -17.99 -4.78 19.09
N ARG A 150 -18.83 -5.61 18.45
CA ARG A 150 -18.73 -7.09 18.48
C ARG A 150 -17.44 -7.57 17.82
N GLU A 151 -17.17 -7.10 16.61
CA GLU A 151 -15.97 -7.50 15.85
C GLU A 151 -14.70 -6.93 16.46
N ALA A 152 -14.72 -5.72 17.03
CA ALA A 152 -13.58 -5.15 17.74
C ALA A 152 -13.18 -5.96 18.98
N GLU A 153 -14.17 -6.52 19.70
CA GLU A 153 -13.94 -7.43 20.83
C GLU A 153 -13.39 -8.79 20.35
N PHE A 154 -13.96 -9.34 19.26
CA PHE A 154 -13.47 -10.58 18.65
C PHE A 154 -12.01 -10.45 18.19
N LEU A 155 -11.68 -9.34 17.53
CA LEU A 155 -10.34 -9.01 17.03
C LEU A 155 -9.40 -8.47 18.12
N LYS A 156 -9.83 -8.45 19.40
CA LYS A 156 -9.09 -7.96 20.56
C LYS A 156 -8.41 -6.60 20.33
N ILE A 157 -9.11 -5.68 19.66
CA ILE A 157 -8.56 -4.36 19.32
C ILE A 157 -8.27 -3.60 20.61
N LYS A 158 -7.01 -3.22 20.82
CA LYS A 158 -6.61 -2.43 21.99
C LYS A 158 -6.96 -0.96 21.76
N VAL A 159 -7.61 -0.35 22.74
CA VAL A 159 -8.03 1.06 22.71
C VAL A 159 -7.62 1.74 24.02
N PRO A 160 -7.39 3.07 24.02
CA PRO A 160 -6.99 3.80 25.21
C PRO A 160 -8.10 3.84 26.27
N THR A 161 -7.73 3.62 27.52
CA THR A 161 -8.62 3.68 28.69
C THR A 161 -8.60 5.07 29.34
N LYS A 162 -9.57 5.33 30.21
CA LYS A 162 -9.64 6.56 31.04
C LYS A 162 -8.48 6.68 32.03
N LYS A 163 -7.81 5.58 32.37
CA LYS A 163 -6.68 5.60 33.29
C LYS A 163 -5.43 6.02 32.54
N SER A 164 -4.75 7.03 33.09
CA SER A 164 -3.43 7.46 32.64
C SER A 164 -2.43 7.41 33.79
N TYR A 165 -1.15 7.22 33.46
CA TYR A 165 -0.05 7.34 34.40
C TYR A 165 0.86 8.48 33.97
N ASP A 166 1.37 9.23 34.95
CA ASP A 166 2.38 10.25 34.72
C ASP A 166 3.77 9.62 34.62
N LEU A 167 4.49 10.01 33.58
CA LEU A 167 5.89 9.69 33.40
C LEU A 167 6.71 10.50 34.40
N LYS A 168 7.54 9.82 35.17
CA LYS A 168 8.43 10.45 36.15
C LYS A 168 9.40 11.37 35.39
N GLN A 169 9.38 12.66 35.75
CA GLN A 169 10.24 13.66 35.15
C GLN A 169 11.71 13.33 35.46
N GLU A 170 12.57 13.37 34.43
CA GLU A 170 14.01 13.22 34.65
C GLU A 170 14.54 14.45 35.39
N ASN A 171 15.29 14.22 36.47
CA ASN A 171 15.90 15.29 37.27
C ASN A 171 17.42 15.28 37.08
N GLY A 172 18.03 16.48 36.98
CA GLY A 172 19.50 16.65 36.98
C GLY A 172 20.09 16.96 35.60
N PHE A 173 21.33 16.50 35.37
CA PHE A 173 22.10 16.79 34.14
C PHE A 173 21.43 16.25 32.86
N SER A 174 20.74 15.11 32.94
CA SER A 174 20.01 14.54 31.79
C SER A 174 18.83 15.42 31.37
N ALA A 175 18.16 16.08 32.32
CA ALA A 175 17.08 17.02 32.05
C ALA A 175 17.59 18.21 31.22
N SER A 176 18.70 18.83 31.65
CA SER A 176 19.31 19.95 30.93
C SER A 176 19.80 19.56 29.52
N LEU A 177 20.38 18.37 29.36
CA LEU A 177 20.79 17.85 28.06
C LEU A 177 19.58 17.59 27.14
N SER A 178 18.49 17.05 27.68
CA SER A 178 17.26 16.81 26.92
C SER A 178 16.58 18.10 26.50
N GLU A 179 16.61 19.14 27.33
CA GLU A 179 16.08 20.46 27.00
C GLU A 179 16.88 21.15 25.90
N PHE A 180 18.21 21.05 25.97
CA PHE A 180 19.10 21.52 24.92
C PHE A 180 18.83 20.79 23.60
N TRP A 181 18.78 19.45 23.63
CA TRP A 181 18.42 18.64 22.45
C TRP A 181 17.05 18.99 21.88
N ARG A 182 16.06 19.26 22.73
CA ARG A 182 14.73 19.69 22.30
C ARG A 182 14.79 21.02 21.57
N LYS A 183 15.56 21.99 22.08
CA LYS A 183 15.71 23.32 21.47
C LYS A 183 16.41 23.23 20.11
N VAL A 184 17.40 22.36 19.99
CA VAL A 184 18.09 22.08 18.71
C VAL A 184 17.17 21.36 17.72
N ASN A 185 16.32 20.44 18.21
CA ASN A 185 15.44 19.65 17.36
C ASN A 185 14.10 20.34 17.03
N GLN A 186 13.74 21.42 17.71
CA GLN A 186 12.49 22.17 17.52
C GLN A 186 12.19 22.55 16.05
N PRO A 187 13.13 23.10 15.25
CA PRO A 187 12.85 23.46 13.85
C PRO A 187 12.61 22.26 12.94
N PHE A 188 13.04 21.06 13.35
CA PHE A 188 12.85 19.83 12.60
C PHE A 188 11.58 19.08 13.02
N GLN A 189 10.86 19.51 14.07
CA GLN A 189 9.60 18.86 14.47
C GLN A 189 8.44 19.30 13.54
N PRO A 190 7.58 18.37 13.11
CA PRO A 190 6.38 18.73 12.34
C PRO A 190 5.37 19.46 13.23
N ASN A 191 4.68 20.45 12.66
CA ASN A 191 3.68 21.27 13.34
C ASN A 191 2.34 20.54 13.38
N ILE A 192 2.28 19.48 14.18
CA ILE A 192 1.05 18.72 14.40
C ILE A 192 0.37 19.32 15.62
N PRO A 193 -0.95 19.62 15.56
CA PRO A 193 -1.75 19.90 16.75
C PRO A 193 -1.62 18.69 17.66
N GLN A 194 -0.73 18.77 18.64
CA GLN A 194 -0.34 17.59 19.36
C GLN A 194 -1.56 17.02 20.08
N LEU A 195 -1.85 15.75 19.82
CA LEU A 195 -2.07 14.82 20.92
C LEU A 195 -0.84 14.98 21.80
N GLY A 196 -0.94 15.87 22.80
CA GLY A 196 0.17 16.50 23.49
C GLY A 196 1.31 15.55 23.81
N HIS A 197 2.53 16.08 23.93
CA HIS A 197 3.48 15.64 24.95
C HIS A 197 2.81 15.73 26.33
N SER A 198 1.83 14.87 26.55
CA SER A 198 1.22 14.61 27.80
C SER A 198 2.25 13.79 28.55
N THR A 199 2.76 14.37 29.63
CA THR A 199 3.42 13.62 30.71
C THR A 199 2.57 12.42 31.14
N THR A 200 1.26 12.45 30.86
CA THR A 200 0.33 11.34 31.00
C THR A 200 0.29 10.42 29.76
N LYS A 201 0.64 9.14 29.95
CA LYS A 201 0.31 8.09 28.96
C LYS A 201 -0.97 7.38 29.39
N GLN A 202 -1.93 7.25 28.46
CA GLN A 202 -3.13 6.45 28.66
C GLN A 202 -2.77 4.97 28.57
N LEU A 203 -3.32 4.15 29.47
CA LEU A 203 -3.17 2.70 29.38
C LEU A 203 -4.13 2.17 28.31
N SER A 204 -3.66 1.28 27.45
CA SER A 204 -4.48 0.58 26.47
C SER A 204 -5.01 -0.74 27.04
N HIS A 205 -6.23 -1.12 26.65
CA HIS A 205 -6.82 -2.40 27.00
C HIS A 205 -7.63 -2.93 25.81
N CYS A 206 -7.72 -4.25 25.66
CA CYS A 206 -8.56 -4.87 24.63
C CYS A 206 -10.00 -4.40 24.78
N PHE A 207 -10.60 -3.95 23.69
CA PHE A 207 -11.98 -3.51 23.67
C PHE A 207 -12.89 -4.67 24.11
N SER A 208 -13.80 -4.39 25.03
CA SER A 208 -14.79 -5.35 25.50
C SER A 208 -16.10 -4.63 25.76
N ARG A 209 -17.19 -5.23 25.29
CA ARG A 209 -18.56 -4.68 25.39
C ARG A 209 -19.07 -4.67 26.84
N ASP A 210 -18.55 -5.56 27.67
CA ASP A 210 -18.89 -5.61 29.10
C ASP A 210 -18.18 -4.52 29.90
N LYS A 211 -17.04 -4.02 29.40
CA LYS A 211 -16.16 -3.07 30.09
C LYS A 211 -16.15 -1.69 29.46
N LEU A 212 -17.26 -1.26 28.83
CA LEU A 212 -17.37 0.04 28.17
C LEU A 212 -17.04 1.23 29.08
N HIS A 213 -17.29 1.10 30.39
CA HIS A 213 -17.01 2.14 31.38
C HIS A 213 -15.51 2.50 31.49
N LEU A 214 -14.61 1.59 31.11
CA LEU A 214 -13.15 1.81 31.09
C LEU A 214 -12.72 2.78 29.98
N PHE A 215 -13.51 2.91 28.92
CA PHE A 215 -13.17 3.70 27.73
C PHE A 215 -13.88 5.04 27.73
N ASN A 216 -13.24 6.06 27.17
CA ASN A 216 -13.84 7.39 27.02
C ASN A 216 -14.63 7.46 25.70
N ILE A 217 -15.90 7.06 25.73
CA ILE A 217 -16.78 7.07 24.55
C ILE A 217 -17.61 8.37 24.58
N THR A 218 -17.12 9.43 23.94
CA THR A 218 -17.88 10.68 23.77
C THR A 218 -18.93 10.53 22.66
N SER A 219 -18.53 9.96 21.53
CA SER A 219 -19.41 9.66 20.38
C SER A 219 -19.02 8.34 19.74
N LYS A 220 -20.03 7.51 19.44
CA LYS A 220 -19.85 6.17 18.85
C LYS A 220 -19.23 6.22 17.45
N ASP A 221 -19.51 7.27 16.69
CA ASP A 221 -19.06 7.39 15.31
C ASP A 221 -17.57 7.76 15.17
N THR A 222 -17.00 8.45 16.16
CA THR A 222 -15.59 8.90 16.14
C THR A 222 -14.69 8.11 17.09
N PHE A 223 -15.25 7.21 17.90
CA PHE A 223 -14.46 6.45 18.89
C PHE A 223 -13.41 5.54 18.22
N PHE A 224 -13.77 4.90 17.10
CA PHE A 224 -12.82 4.12 16.30
C PHE A 224 -12.33 4.94 15.11
N ASP A 225 -11.01 4.98 14.94
CA ASP A 225 -10.37 5.63 13.79
C ASP A 225 -10.76 4.92 12.48
N ASN A 226 -10.74 5.67 11.37
CA ASN A 226 -11.19 5.16 10.07
C ASN A 226 -10.37 3.99 9.55
N ALA A 227 -9.07 3.96 9.84
CA ALA A 227 -8.21 2.82 9.57
C ALA A 227 -8.70 1.55 10.31
N THR A 228 -9.03 1.68 11.60
CA THR A 228 -9.55 0.58 12.42
C THR A 228 -10.92 0.11 11.93
N ARG A 229 -11.82 1.04 11.58
CA ARG A 229 -13.14 0.72 11.00
C ARG A 229 -12.98 -0.06 9.69
N SER A 230 -12.11 0.43 8.80
CA SER A 230 -11.80 -0.23 7.51
C SER A 230 -11.18 -1.62 7.71
N ARG A 231 -10.31 -1.78 8.72
CA ARG A 231 -9.71 -3.07 9.09
C ARG A 231 -10.78 -4.08 9.53
N ILE A 232 -11.72 -3.65 10.37
CA ILE A 232 -12.83 -4.49 10.82
C ILE A 232 -13.68 -4.93 9.63
N VAL A 233 -14.06 -4.00 8.73
CA VAL A 233 -14.86 -4.34 7.55
C VAL A 233 -14.13 -5.31 6.63
N TYR A 234 -12.83 -5.09 6.39
CA TYR A 234 -12.03 -5.99 5.58
C TYR A 234 -11.95 -7.41 6.19
N GLU A 235 -11.81 -7.52 7.51
CA GLU A 235 -11.83 -8.83 8.19
C GLU A 235 -13.18 -9.54 8.04
N ILE A 236 -14.32 -8.82 8.09
CA ILE A 236 -15.63 -9.40 7.82
C ILE A 236 -15.69 -9.87 6.36
N LEU A 237 -15.33 -9.01 5.40
CA LEU A 237 -15.34 -9.33 3.97
C LEU A 237 -14.46 -10.54 3.62
N ARG A 238 -13.33 -10.71 4.32
CA ARG A 238 -12.42 -11.84 4.15
C ARG A 238 -12.97 -13.15 4.73
N ARG A 239 -13.74 -13.08 5.83
CA ARG A 239 -14.28 -14.26 6.52
C ARG A 239 -15.62 -14.73 5.97
N THR A 240 -16.41 -13.83 5.39
CA THR A 240 -17.70 -14.17 4.77
C THR A 240 -17.48 -15.15 3.61
N ALA A 241 -18.06 -16.34 3.74
CA ALA A 241 -17.94 -17.41 2.76
C ALA A 241 -19.17 -17.45 1.83
N CYS A 242 -18.93 -17.76 0.55
CA CYS A 242 -19.97 -18.07 -0.43
C CYS A 242 -20.05 -19.58 -0.65
N THR A 243 -21.25 -20.14 -0.51
CA THR A 243 -21.46 -21.58 -0.66
C THR A 243 -21.39 -22.03 -2.12
N ARG A 244 -21.84 -21.17 -3.05
CA ARG A 244 -21.81 -21.44 -4.50
C ARG A 244 -20.40 -21.59 -5.07
N THR A 245 -19.38 -21.07 -4.39
CA THR A 245 -18.01 -21.03 -4.90
C THR A 245 -17.11 -22.20 -4.48
N SER A 246 -17.68 -23.34 -4.05
CA SER A 246 -16.94 -24.55 -3.62
C SER A 246 -15.80 -24.23 -2.62
N GLN A 247 -16.18 -23.83 -1.41
CA GLN A 247 -15.28 -23.57 -0.26
C GLN A 247 -14.26 -22.42 -0.41
N SER A 248 -14.26 -21.66 -1.52
CA SER A 248 -13.41 -20.48 -1.60
C SER A 248 -13.93 -19.35 -0.70
N MET A 249 -13.15 -19.00 0.32
CA MET A 249 -13.52 -18.01 1.33
C MET A 249 -13.14 -16.59 0.89
N GLY A 250 -14.02 -15.62 1.16
CA GLY A 250 -13.69 -14.20 1.23
C GLY A 250 -13.67 -13.41 -0.09
N ILE A 251 -13.67 -12.08 0.09
CA ILE A 251 -13.64 -11.08 -0.99
C ILE A 251 -12.46 -11.23 -1.96
N THR A 252 -11.30 -11.68 -1.48
CA THR A 252 -10.10 -11.86 -2.33
C THR A 252 -10.32 -12.91 -3.41
N THR A 253 -11.04 -13.99 -3.10
CA THR A 253 -11.38 -15.00 -4.10
C THR A 253 -12.42 -14.47 -5.10
N LEU A 254 -13.39 -13.68 -4.62
CA LEU A 254 -14.39 -13.09 -5.51
C LEU A 254 -13.78 -12.09 -6.49
N ILE A 255 -12.76 -11.35 -6.07
CA ILE A 255 -11.97 -10.48 -6.94
C ILE A 255 -11.17 -11.32 -7.96
N ALA A 256 -10.50 -12.39 -7.51
CA ALA A 256 -9.74 -13.28 -8.40
C ALA A 256 -10.62 -13.98 -9.44
N LYS A 257 -11.88 -14.29 -9.10
CA LYS A 257 -12.88 -14.87 -10.02
C LYS A 257 -13.55 -13.83 -10.92
N GLY A 258 -13.29 -12.54 -10.74
CA GLY A 258 -13.89 -11.46 -11.53
C GLY A 258 -15.33 -11.09 -11.15
N VAL A 259 -15.86 -11.60 -10.04
CA VAL A 259 -17.21 -11.23 -9.54
C VAL A 259 -17.22 -9.77 -9.06
N TYR A 260 -16.13 -9.36 -8.44
CA TYR A 260 -15.80 -7.96 -8.14
C TYR A 260 -14.52 -7.58 -8.88
N ASP A 261 -14.41 -6.33 -9.31
CA ASP A 261 -13.19 -5.79 -9.91
C ASP A 261 -12.22 -5.31 -8.82
N SER A 262 -12.73 -4.60 -7.83
CA SER A 262 -11.93 -4.07 -6.72
C SER A 262 -12.76 -3.84 -5.47
N ALA A 263 -12.09 -3.79 -4.32
CA ALA A 263 -12.67 -3.48 -3.02
C ALA A 263 -11.68 -2.62 -2.23
N PHE A 264 -12.08 -1.44 -1.76
CA PHE A 264 -11.17 -0.51 -1.09
C PHE A 264 -11.88 0.41 -0.08
N PRO A 265 -11.17 0.84 0.99
CA PRO A 265 -11.66 1.88 1.89
C PRO A 265 -11.55 3.28 1.26
N LEU A 266 -12.33 4.23 1.76
CA LEU A 266 -12.29 5.62 1.29
C LEU A 266 -11.35 6.49 2.12
N HIS A 267 -10.69 7.45 1.45
CA HIS A 267 -9.82 8.43 2.09
C HIS A 267 -10.61 9.59 2.73
N ASP A 268 -10.16 10.06 3.89
CA ASP A 268 -10.67 11.30 4.49
C ASP A 268 -9.99 12.52 3.84
N VAL A 269 -10.64 13.15 2.86
CA VAL A 269 -10.15 14.41 2.24
C VAL A 269 -11.01 15.57 2.76
N SER A 270 -10.55 16.75 3.15
CA SER A 270 -11.53 17.82 3.46
C SER A 270 -12.06 18.44 2.16
N SER A 271 -13.38 18.64 2.03
CA SER A 271 -13.98 19.35 0.87
C SER A 271 -14.26 20.83 1.17
N CYS A 272 -13.76 21.38 2.28
CA CYS A 272 -14.15 22.72 2.72
C CYS A 272 -13.14 23.81 2.35
N PRO A 273 -13.56 24.89 1.66
CA PRO A 273 -12.73 26.06 1.39
C PRO A 273 -12.72 27.12 2.50
N SER A 274 -13.47 27.00 3.60
CA SER A 274 -13.71 28.22 4.41
C SER A 274 -13.96 28.14 5.93
N SER A 275 -14.06 26.98 6.60
CA SER A 275 -14.07 26.91 8.09
C SER A 275 -14.02 25.46 8.61
N CYS A 276 -13.02 24.67 8.22
CA CYS A 276 -12.99 23.24 8.60
C CYS A 276 -11.70 22.88 9.34
N THR A 277 -11.89 22.17 10.46
CA THR A 277 -10.92 21.27 11.07
C THR A 277 -10.12 20.55 9.98
N TYR A 278 -8.80 20.74 9.95
CA TYR A 278 -7.89 20.09 9.01
C TYR A 278 -8.17 18.58 8.91
N SER A 279 -8.36 18.04 7.69
CA SER A 279 -8.42 16.59 7.50
C SER A 279 -7.03 15.99 7.74
N ILE A 280 -6.99 14.76 8.24
CA ILE A 280 -5.74 14.03 8.49
C ILE A 280 -4.91 13.90 7.21
N CYS A 281 -5.55 13.68 6.06
CA CYS A 281 -4.84 13.57 4.77
C CYS A 281 -4.16 14.88 4.37
N ASP A 282 -4.87 16.00 4.48
CA ASP A 282 -4.35 17.33 4.11
C ASP A 282 -3.20 17.73 5.05
N LEU A 283 -3.35 17.49 6.35
CA LEU A 283 -2.29 17.70 7.34
C LEU A 283 -1.06 16.84 7.05
N LEU A 284 -1.26 15.56 6.72
CA LEU A 284 -0.17 14.64 6.41
C LEU A 284 0.55 15.02 5.11
N HIS A 285 -0.19 15.54 4.13
CA HIS A 285 0.39 16.09 2.92
C HIS A 285 1.25 17.32 3.23
N ASP A 286 0.72 18.28 4.00
CA ASP A 286 1.42 19.53 4.28
C ASP A 286 2.66 19.38 5.16
N GLU A 287 2.59 18.53 6.19
CA GLU A 287 3.67 18.37 7.16
C GLU A 287 4.71 17.31 6.76
N TRP A 288 4.38 16.37 5.87
CA TRP A 288 5.26 15.24 5.54
C TRP A 288 5.42 14.97 4.05
N ALA A 289 4.34 14.84 3.28
CA ALA A 289 4.42 14.38 1.88
C ALA A 289 4.79 15.46 0.85
N ARG A 290 5.21 16.66 1.30
CA ARG A 290 5.69 17.74 0.43
C ARG A 290 7.20 17.71 0.29
N TYR A 291 7.70 17.93 -0.94
CA TYR A 291 9.14 18.06 -1.20
C TYR A 291 9.83 19.12 -0.32
N GLY A 292 9.14 20.21 0.01
CA GLY A 292 9.67 21.25 0.90
C GLY A 292 9.79 20.85 2.37
N ALA A 293 9.21 19.72 2.79
CA ALA A 293 9.21 19.24 4.19
C ALA A 293 10.30 18.20 4.48
N PHE A 294 11.25 17.97 3.56
CA PHE A 294 12.28 16.91 3.68
C PHE A 294 13.18 17.02 4.92
N TYR A 295 13.32 18.23 5.48
CA TYR A 295 14.14 18.48 6.66
C TYR A 295 13.42 18.14 7.98
N LYS A 296 12.10 17.97 7.97
CA LYS A 296 11.32 17.66 9.17
C LYS A 296 11.42 16.17 9.53
N TYR A 297 11.30 15.86 10.82
CA TYR A 297 11.15 14.50 11.31
C TYR A 297 9.82 13.90 10.84
N GLN A 298 9.84 12.61 10.53
CA GLN A 298 8.65 11.90 10.06
C GLN A 298 7.64 11.71 11.21
N PRO A 299 6.37 12.13 11.04
CA PRO A 299 5.32 11.95 12.05
C PRO A 299 4.74 10.54 12.00
N VAL A 300 5.51 9.57 12.49
CA VAL A 300 5.20 8.13 12.36
C VAL A 300 3.84 7.76 12.97
N ASP A 301 3.45 8.37 14.09
CA ASP A 301 2.16 8.08 14.74
C ASP A 301 0.96 8.57 13.91
N LEU A 302 1.11 9.67 13.17
CA LEU A 302 0.07 10.19 12.27
C LEU A 302 -0.03 9.32 11.00
N ILE A 303 1.12 8.92 10.44
CA ILE A 303 1.19 7.98 9.32
C ILE A 303 0.51 6.66 9.71
N ARG A 304 0.82 6.13 10.90
CA ARG A 304 0.17 4.93 11.45
C ARG A 304 -1.34 5.10 11.54
N LYS A 305 -1.81 6.22 12.09
CA LYS A 305 -3.24 6.47 12.28
C LYS A 305 -4.01 6.47 10.95
N TYR A 306 -3.38 6.94 9.88
CA TYR A 306 -4.00 7.04 8.55
C TYR A 306 -3.86 5.77 7.71
N PHE A 307 -2.64 5.21 7.61
CA PHE A 307 -2.32 4.08 6.73
C PHE A 307 -2.29 2.72 7.43
N GLY A 308 -2.37 2.70 8.77
CA GLY A 308 -2.20 1.49 9.57
C GLY A 308 -0.74 1.20 9.94
N GLU A 309 -0.56 0.13 10.71
CA GLU A 309 0.68 -0.14 11.43
C GLU A 309 1.78 -0.70 10.54
N LYS A 310 1.43 -1.47 9.50
CA LYS A 310 2.40 -2.02 8.54
C LYS A 310 3.15 -0.92 7.78
N ILE A 311 2.40 0.06 7.26
CA ILE A 311 2.97 1.20 6.53
C ILE A 311 3.67 2.15 7.51
N GLY A 312 3.10 2.37 8.69
CA GLY A 312 3.76 3.12 9.77
C GLY A 312 5.14 2.55 10.14
N LEU A 313 5.25 1.21 10.28
CA LEU A 313 6.51 0.54 10.62
C LEU A 313 7.55 0.67 9.50
N TYR A 314 7.13 0.59 8.24
CA TYR A 314 8.00 0.80 7.08
C TYR A 314 8.62 2.21 7.10
N PHE A 315 7.82 3.25 7.28
CA PHE A 315 8.35 4.61 7.34
C PHE A 315 9.18 4.86 8.60
N ALA A 316 8.83 4.23 9.72
CA ALA A 316 9.67 4.25 10.92
C ALA A 316 11.08 3.68 10.66
N TRP A 317 11.16 2.55 9.95
CA TRP A 317 12.42 1.93 9.55
C TRP A 317 13.22 2.84 8.62
N LEU A 318 12.56 3.36 7.59
CA LEU A 318 13.18 4.25 6.61
C LEU A 318 13.74 5.52 7.27
N GLY A 319 13.00 6.09 8.23
CA GLY A 319 13.44 7.24 9.02
C GLY A 319 14.70 6.96 9.84
N VAL A 320 14.76 5.82 10.52
CA VAL A 320 15.97 5.41 11.28
C VAL A 320 17.15 5.15 10.35
N TYR A 321 16.91 4.47 9.22
CA TYR A 321 17.95 4.17 8.24
C TYR A 321 18.57 5.44 7.65
N THR A 322 17.73 6.38 7.21
CA THR A 322 18.21 7.67 6.68
C THR A 322 18.95 8.50 7.74
N GLN A 323 18.47 8.52 8.98
CA GLN A 323 19.17 9.21 10.08
C GLN A 323 20.55 8.62 10.36
N LEU A 324 20.68 7.29 10.37
CA LEU A 324 21.97 6.64 10.61
C LEU A 324 22.90 6.66 9.40
N LEU A 325 22.38 6.88 8.18
CA LEU A 325 23.22 7.13 7.01
C LEU A 325 23.95 8.47 7.06
N ILE A 326 23.43 9.47 7.77
CA ILE A 326 24.08 10.80 7.89
C ILE A 326 25.52 10.69 8.42
N PRO A 327 25.78 10.09 9.61
CA PRO A 327 27.15 9.95 10.11
C PRO A 327 28.00 9.05 9.22
N ALA A 328 27.44 8.00 8.61
CA ALA A 328 28.19 7.15 7.68
C ALA A 328 28.63 7.91 6.42
N SER A 329 27.74 8.71 5.86
CA SER A 329 28.03 9.59 4.72
C SER A 329 29.09 10.64 5.08
N MET A 330 29.04 11.22 6.29
CA MET A 330 30.06 12.17 6.74
C MET A 330 31.46 11.53 6.78
N VAL A 331 31.58 10.35 7.39
CA VAL A 331 32.86 9.61 7.43
C VAL A 331 33.32 9.25 6.01
N GLY A 332 32.41 8.78 5.15
CA GLY A 332 32.72 8.47 3.76
C GLY A 332 33.25 9.67 2.97
N ILE A 333 32.64 10.85 3.12
CA ILE A 333 33.11 12.10 2.49
C ILE A 333 34.50 12.48 3.02
N ILE A 334 34.75 12.36 4.33
CA ILE A 334 36.07 12.65 4.91
C ILE A 334 37.15 11.74 4.32
N VAL A 335 36.88 10.44 4.19
CA VAL A 335 37.81 9.46 3.61
C VAL A 335 38.03 9.73 2.12
N PHE A 336 36.99 10.11 1.39
CA PHE A 336 37.10 10.51 -0.01
C PHE A 336 37.95 11.78 -0.17
N CYS A 337 37.73 12.80 0.66
CA CYS A 337 38.53 14.02 0.68
C CYS A 337 40.01 13.73 1.02
N TYR A 338 40.27 12.78 1.93
CA TYR A 338 41.62 12.32 2.21
C TYR A 338 42.28 11.71 0.97
N GLY A 339 41.59 10.82 0.25
CA GLY A 339 42.09 10.24 -1.00
C GLY A 339 42.38 11.29 -2.09
N CYS A 340 41.51 12.29 -2.24
CA CYS A 340 41.76 13.43 -3.13
C CYS A 340 42.99 14.24 -2.74
N TYR A 341 43.24 14.41 -1.44
CA TYR A 341 44.39 15.16 -0.94
C TYR A 341 45.71 14.41 -1.14
N THR A 342 45.71 13.08 -1.03
CA THR A 342 46.92 12.25 -1.11
C THR A 342 47.23 11.70 -2.50
N VAL A 343 46.35 11.88 -3.50
CA VAL A 343 46.51 11.31 -4.86
C VAL A 343 47.79 11.73 -5.59
N ASP A 344 48.23 12.98 -5.40
CA ASP A 344 49.45 13.50 -6.04
C ASP A 344 50.72 13.21 -5.21
N MET A 345 50.59 12.56 -4.05
CA MET A 345 51.70 12.20 -3.15
C MET A 345 51.95 10.69 -3.09
N ASP A 346 51.11 9.89 -3.73
CA ASP A 346 51.22 8.44 -3.77
C ASP A 346 52.34 7.99 -4.72
N VAL A 347 53.38 7.36 -4.16
CA VAL A 347 54.57 6.94 -4.92
C VAL A 347 54.22 5.97 -6.07
N PRO A 348 53.43 4.90 -5.87
CA PRO A 348 52.99 4.02 -6.97
C PRO A 348 52.27 4.76 -8.11
N SER A 349 51.34 5.66 -7.78
CA SER A 349 50.63 6.46 -8.78
C SER A 349 51.56 7.40 -9.53
N LEU A 350 52.52 8.02 -8.84
CA LEU A 350 53.53 8.89 -9.45
C LEU A 350 54.47 8.12 -10.39
N GLU A 351 54.92 6.92 -10.00
CA GLU A 351 55.76 6.04 -10.81
C GLU A 351 55.04 5.58 -12.08
N MET A 352 53.76 5.20 -11.97
CA MET A 352 52.95 4.83 -13.13
C MET A 352 52.66 6.01 -14.06
N CYS A 353 52.63 7.24 -13.53
CA CYS A 353 52.37 8.46 -14.30
C CYS A 353 53.63 9.10 -14.89
N ASP A 354 54.83 8.65 -14.51
CA ASP A 354 56.07 9.19 -15.03
C ASP A 354 56.30 8.77 -16.50
N LYS A 355 56.36 9.77 -17.38
CA LYS A 355 56.59 9.57 -18.83
C LYS A 355 58.06 9.41 -19.17
N GLN A 356 58.98 9.70 -18.25
CA GLN A 356 60.42 9.53 -18.49
C GLN A 356 60.83 8.06 -18.46
N GLN A 357 60.11 7.25 -17.70
CA GLN A 357 60.29 5.81 -17.66
C GLN A 357 59.51 5.16 -18.81
N ASN A 358 60.20 4.78 -19.89
CA ASN A 358 59.60 4.15 -21.09
C ASN A 358 59.24 2.67 -20.86
N PHE A 359 58.47 2.36 -19.81
CA PHE A 359 58.01 1.00 -19.52
C PHE A 359 56.96 0.55 -20.54
N THR A 360 57.32 -0.47 -21.32
CA THR A 360 56.44 -1.09 -22.32
C THR A 360 55.90 -2.39 -21.75
N MET A 361 54.58 -2.48 -21.65
CA MET A 361 53.87 -3.63 -21.13
C MET A 361 53.51 -4.60 -22.25
N CYS A 362 53.48 -5.89 -21.91
CA CYS A 362 53.04 -6.94 -22.82
C CYS A 362 51.57 -6.73 -23.25
N PRO A 363 51.20 -7.16 -24.46
CA PRO A 363 49.80 -7.17 -24.89
C PRO A 363 48.96 -8.06 -23.96
N LEU A 364 47.71 -7.65 -23.71
CA LEU A 364 46.78 -8.40 -22.87
C LEU A 364 46.10 -9.57 -23.60
N CYS A 365 46.34 -9.76 -24.89
CA CYS A 365 45.69 -10.78 -25.71
C CYS A 365 46.71 -11.72 -26.39
N ASP A 366 46.31 -12.98 -26.57
CA ASP A 366 47.11 -14.02 -27.24
C ASP A 366 47.19 -13.87 -28.77
N GLY A 367 46.39 -12.96 -29.35
CA GLY A 367 46.32 -12.67 -30.78
C GLY A 367 47.17 -11.46 -31.21
N VAL A 368 46.68 -10.71 -32.21
CA VAL A 368 47.33 -9.47 -32.67
C VAL A 368 46.88 -8.31 -31.79
N CYS A 369 47.66 -8.00 -30.75
CA CYS A 369 47.50 -6.80 -29.92
C CYS A 369 48.81 -6.02 -29.88
N ASP A 370 48.69 -4.70 -29.84
CA ASP A 370 49.83 -3.81 -29.69
C ASP A 370 50.35 -3.83 -28.25
N TYR A 371 51.67 -3.61 -28.12
CA TYR A 371 52.28 -3.26 -26.84
C TYR A 371 51.75 -1.91 -26.38
N TRP A 372 51.62 -1.72 -25.07
CA TRP A 372 51.08 -0.49 -24.49
C TRP A 372 52.04 0.07 -23.44
N HIS A 373 52.02 1.38 -23.24
CA HIS A 373 52.89 2.05 -22.27
C HIS A 373 52.23 2.15 -20.91
N LEU A 374 52.97 1.90 -19.83
CA LEU A 374 52.42 1.98 -18.46
C LEU A 374 51.79 3.33 -18.16
N SER A 375 52.38 4.42 -18.68
CA SER A 375 51.89 5.79 -18.50
C SER A 375 50.48 6.05 -19.05
N THR A 376 49.97 5.22 -19.98
CA THR A 376 48.60 5.37 -20.50
C THR A 376 47.55 4.96 -19.46
N ALA A 377 47.93 4.15 -18.46
CA ALA A 377 47.06 3.74 -17.36
C ALA A 377 47.16 4.65 -16.12
N CYS A 378 47.83 5.79 -16.21
CA CYS A 378 47.97 6.77 -15.13
C CYS A 378 46.61 7.23 -14.55
N GLY A 379 45.61 7.47 -15.40
CA GLY A 379 44.27 7.88 -14.94
C GLY A 379 43.58 6.81 -14.09
N THR A 380 43.71 5.55 -14.49
CA THR A 380 43.22 4.40 -13.71
C THR A 380 43.97 4.21 -12.41
N ALA A 381 45.30 4.40 -12.38
CA ALA A 381 46.10 4.31 -11.15
C ALA A 381 45.70 5.37 -10.12
N ARG A 382 45.54 6.63 -10.57
CA ARG A 382 45.05 7.73 -9.73
C ARG A 382 43.64 7.49 -9.21
N ALA A 383 42.75 6.95 -10.05
CA ALA A 383 41.40 6.58 -9.64
C ALA A 383 41.42 5.42 -8.62
N SER A 384 42.28 4.41 -8.80
CA SER A 384 42.45 3.31 -7.85
C SER A 384 42.89 3.82 -6.49
N HIS A 385 43.87 4.72 -6.40
CA HIS A 385 44.29 5.29 -5.10
C HIS A 385 43.18 6.09 -4.39
N LEU A 386 42.26 6.71 -5.15
CA LEU A 386 41.09 7.39 -4.57
C LEU A 386 40.17 6.43 -3.82
N PHE A 387 40.04 5.18 -4.28
CA PHE A 387 39.21 4.13 -3.67
C PHE A 387 40.00 3.21 -2.71
N ASP A 388 41.29 3.01 -2.96
CA ASP A 388 42.16 2.05 -2.27
C ASP A 388 43.29 2.80 -1.53
N ASN A 389 42.92 3.73 -0.67
CA ASN A 389 43.85 4.43 0.23
C ASN A 389 43.83 3.81 1.65
N PRO A 390 44.86 4.03 2.48
CA PRO A 390 44.90 3.48 3.84
C PRO A 390 43.70 3.84 4.72
N ALA A 391 43.01 4.96 4.48
CA ALA A 391 41.82 5.35 5.24
C ALA A 391 40.57 4.53 4.87
N THR A 392 40.54 3.86 3.71
CA THR A 392 39.41 2.99 3.34
C THR A 392 39.37 1.70 4.15
N VAL A 393 40.52 1.22 4.65
CA VAL A 393 40.58 0.11 5.62
C VAL A 393 39.87 0.49 6.92
N PHE A 394 40.13 1.71 7.42
CA PHE A 394 39.41 2.25 8.58
C PHE A 394 37.91 2.37 8.30
N PHE A 395 37.54 2.87 7.11
CA PHE A 395 36.14 2.98 6.69
C PHE A 395 35.45 1.61 6.64
N ALA A 396 36.10 0.55 6.17
CA ALA A 396 35.52 -0.79 6.12
C ALA A 396 35.21 -1.35 7.53
N ILE A 397 36.11 -1.13 8.49
CA ILE A 397 35.88 -1.48 9.91
C ILE A 397 34.71 -0.67 10.46
N PHE A 398 34.70 0.64 10.20
CA PHE A 398 33.61 1.53 10.60
C PHE A 398 32.26 1.08 10.02
N MET A 399 32.19 0.74 8.73
CA MET A 399 30.97 0.27 8.08
C MET A 399 30.46 -1.04 8.69
N SER A 400 31.37 -1.94 9.06
CA SER A 400 31.02 -3.18 9.76
C SER A 400 30.38 -2.91 11.13
N LEU A 401 30.95 -2.00 11.91
CA LEU A 401 30.39 -1.55 13.19
C LEU A 401 29.09 -0.76 13.03
N TRP A 402 28.99 0.04 11.97
CA TRP A 402 27.81 0.82 11.64
C TRP A 402 26.61 -0.10 11.34
N VAL A 403 26.81 -1.15 10.54
CA VAL A 403 25.73 -2.13 10.25
C VAL A 403 25.26 -2.81 11.54
N ALA A 404 26.18 -3.24 12.40
CA ALA A 404 25.82 -3.85 13.69
C ALA A 404 25.04 -2.87 14.57
N THR A 405 25.50 -1.62 14.67
CA THR A 405 24.83 -0.57 15.44
C THR A 405 23.45 -0.24 14.88
N PHE A 406 23.31 -0.17 13.55
CA PHE A 406 22.04 0.07 12.87
C PHE A 406 21.02 -1.04 13.17
N LEU A 407 21.42 -2.30 13.05
CA LEU A 407 20.53 -3.43 13.33
C LEU A 407 20.08 -3.45 14.79
N GLU A 408 20.99 -3.24 15.74
CA GLU A 408 20.65 -3.22 17.16
C GLU A 408 19.78 -2.00 17.54
N HIS A 409 20.07 -0.83 16.97
CA HIS A 409 19.25 0.35 17.15
C HIS A 409 17.84 0.15 16.59
N TRP A 410 17.72 -0.43 15.38
CA TRP A 410 16.44 -0.75 14.77
C TRP A 410 15.65 -1.75 15.61
N LYS A 411 16.26 -2.85 16.08
CA LYS A 411 15.57 -3.82 16.96
C LYS A 411 15.00 -3.15 18.20
N ARG A 412 15.78 -2.29 18.88
CA ARG A 412 15.31 -1.53 20.04
C ARG A 412 14.15 -0.59 19.69
N ARG A 413 14.26 0.12 18.56
CA ARG A 413 13.21 1.03 18.09
C ARG A 413 11.94 0.26 17.71
N GLN A 414 12.05 -0.86 17.03
CA GLN A 414 10.95 -1.74 16.66
C GLN A 414 10.22 -2.23 17.92
N ILE A 415 10.94 -2.71 18.94
CA ILE A 415 10.31 -3.14 20.20
C ILE A 415 9.59 -1.97 20.89
N SER A 416 10.22 -0.80 20.94
CA SER A 416 9.60 0.41 21.51
C SER A 416 8.33 0.80 20.77
N LEU A 417 8.33 0.73 19.44
CA LEU A 417 7.15 1.03 18.61
C LEU A 417 6.08 -0.05 18.76
N ASN A 418 6.46 -1.33 18.79
CA ASN A 418 5.57 -2.46 19.02
C ASN A 418 4.81 -2.31 20.34
N HIS A 419 5.50 -1.85 21.39
CA HIS A 419 4.88 -1.54 22.67
C HIS A 419 4.01 -0.27 22.61
N SER A 420 4.51 0.85 22.06
CA SER A 420 3.72 2.10 22.01
C SER A 420 2.50 2.01 21.08
N TRP A 421 2.53 1.10 20.12
CA TRP A 421 1.45 0.84 19.19
C TRP A 421 0.59 -0.36 19.57
N ASP A 422 0.83 -0.95 20.75
CA ASP A 422 0.03 -2.03 21.31
C ASP A 422 -0.03 -3.31 20.46
N LEU A 423 0.96 -3.50 19.58
CA LEU A 423 1.06 -4.61 18.62
C LEU A 423 1.52 -5.94 19.25
N THR A 424 1.83 -5.96 20.55
CA THR A 424 2.23 -7.17 21.28
C THR A 424 1.13 -8.24 21.25
N GLY A 425 1.44 -9.41 20.69
CA GLY A 425 0.56 -10.59 20.66
C GLY A 425 -0.29 -10.78 19.39
N LEU A 426 -0.15 -9.94 18.36
CA LEU A 426 -0.90 -10.09 17.11
C LEU A 426 -0.38 -11.23 16.21
N GLU A 427 0.89 -11.61 16.32
CA GLU A 427 1.54 -12.64 15.48
C GLU A 427 1.03 -14.06 15.76
N GLU A 428 0.59 -14.37 16.98
CA GLU A 428 0.10 -15.71 17.34
C GLU A 428 -1.27 -16.04 16.70
N GLU A 429 -2.05 -15.01 16.33
CA GLU A 429 -3.43 -15.16 15.82
C GLU A 429 -3.48 -15.40 14.30
N GLU A 430 -2.53 -14.83 13.54
CA GLU A 430 -2.49 -14.94 12.06
C GLU A 430 -2.12 -16.36 11.59
N VAL A 431 -1.31 -17.10 12.36
CA VAL A 431 -0.91 -18.48 12.04
C VAL A 431 -2.08 -19.46 12.17
N HIS A 432 -3.03 -19.20 13.06
CA HIS A 432 -4.17 -20.10 13.26
C HIS A 432 -5.19 -20.01 12.11
N THR A 433 -5.34 -18.86 11.45
CA THR A 433 -6.40 -18.67 10.45
C THR A 433 -6.14 -19.39 9.12
N ILE A 434 -4.88 -19.76 8.83
CA ILE A 434 -4.51 -20.42 7.56
C ILE A 434 -4.65 -21.96 7.64
N THR A 435 -4.76 -22.53 8.85
CA THR A 435 -4.56 -23.98 9.06
C THR A 435 -5.84 -24.78 9.36
N TYR A 436 -7.03 -24.29 9.00
CA TYR A 436 -8.26 -25.07 9.21
C TYR A 436 -8.73 -25.80 7.95
N HIS A 437 -8.48 -27.12 7.98
CA HIS A 437 -9.18 -28.21 7.29
C HIS A 437 -9.29 -28.19 5.77
N THR A 438 -8.27 -28.71 5.09
CA THR A 438 -8.55 -29.68 4.01
C THR A 438 -8.88 -31.01 4.71
N PRO A 439 -10.12 -31.53 4.64
CA PRO A 439 -10.37 -32.92 5.04
C PRO A 439 -9.57 -33.81 4.09
N GLN A 440 -8.60 -34.57 4.60
CA GLN A 440 -8.05 -35.66 3.79
C GLN A 440 -9.20 -36.61 3.45
N PRO A 441 -9.38 -36.99 2.18
CA PRO A 441 -10.38 -37.98 1.83
C PRO A 441 -10.02 -39.29 2.55
N HIS A 442 -10.90 -39.72 3.44
CA HIS A 442 -10.85 -41.07 4.00
C HIS A 442 -10.86 -42.07 2.85
N ARG A 443 -9.71 -42.66 2.57
CA ARG A 443 -9.56 -43.73 1.59
C ARG A 443 -10.25 -44.96 2.16
N THR A 444 -11.51 -45.17 1.80
CA THR A 444 -12.22 -46.42 2.06
C THR A 444 -11.44 -47.56 1.43
N ARG A 445 -10.90 -48.44 2.28
CA ARG A 445 -10.11 -49.61 1.90
C ARG A 445 -11.02 -50.64 1.22
N GLY A 446 -11.16 -50.50 -0.09
CA GLY A 446 -11.70 -51.54 -0.97
C GLY A 446 -10.79 -52.77 -0.95
N ARG A 447 -11.42 -53.93 -0.76
CA ARG A 447 -10.83 -55.26 -0.65
C ARG A 447 -10.49 -55.79 -2.06
N GLY A 448 -9.29 -56.34 -2.23
CA GLY A 448 -8.95 -57.23 -3.35
C GLY A 448 -7.81 -56.75 -4.23
N GLY A 449 -6.75 -57.57 -4.34
CA GLY A 449 -5.65 -57.36 -5.29
C GLY A 449 -4.28 -57.69 -4.71
N THR A 450 -4.00 -58.98 -4.53
CA THR A 450 -2.67 -59.55 -4.34
C THR A 450 -1.72 -59.12 -5.46
N HIS A 451 -0.57 -58.51 -5.17
CA HIS A 451 0.63 -58.65 -6.00
C HIS A 451 1.91 -58.56 -5.15
N HIS A 452 2.85 -59.42 -5.54
CA HIS A 452 4.02 -59.89 -4.83
C HIS A 452 5.08 -58.83 -4.51
N TYR A 453 5.69 -58.97 -3.34
CA TYR A 453 6.98 -58.40 -2.99
C TYR A 453 8.09 -59.07 -3.81
N ILE A 454 8.91 -58.26 -4.51
CA ILE A 454 10.27 -58.64 -4.90
C ILE A 454 11.20 -57.56 -4.39
N SER A 455 11.95 -57.91 -3.35
CA SER A 455 13.10 -57.20 -2.82
C SER A 455 14.33 -57.52 -3.67
N HIS A 456 15.09 -56.51 -4.08
CA HIS A 456 16.52 -56.66 -4.37
C HIS A 456 17.33 -55.46 -3.83
N PRO A 457 18.60 -55.68 -3.42
CA PRO A 457 19.36 -54.76 -2.58
C PRO A 457 20.43 -53.94 -3.34
N THR A 458 20.92 -52.89 -2.66
CA THR A 458 22.26 -52.25 -2.71
C THR A 458 22.80 -51.71 -4.04
N ALA A 459 23.15 -50.42 -4.05
CA ALA A 459 24.50 -49.93 -4.41
C ALA A 459 24.67 -48.44 -4.03
N SER A 460 25.72 -48.18 -3.25
CA SER A 460 26.40 -46.90 -3.03
C SER A 460 27.37 -46.58 -4.19
N GLN A 461 27.88 -45.33 -4.19
CA GLN A 461 28.88 -44.67 -5.08
C GLN A 461 28.24 -43.87 -6.24
N ASP A 462 28.53 -42.59 -6.45
CA ASP A 462 29.65 -41.71 -6.04
C ASP A 462 29.19 -40.33 -5.56
#